data_AF-A0A7Y0D6L6-F1
#
_entry.id   AF-A0A7Y0D6L6-F1
#
_cell.length_a   1.000
_cell.length_b   1.000
_cell.length_c   1.000
_cell.angle_alpha   90.00
_cell.angle_beta   90.00
_cell.angle_gamma   90.00
#
_symmetry.space_group_name_H-M   'P 1'
#
loop_
_entity.id
_entity.type
_entity.pdbx_description
1 polymer ?
#
loop_
_entity_poly.entity_id
_entity_poly.type
_entity_poly.pdbx_seq_one_letter_code
_entity_poly.pdbx_strand_id
1 'polypeptide(L)'
;MTEHPPTGPRCSTAPGPRRQADVSTRRLTRFRHGSTLDGRPGRRCRSNLLGVCVNEPKPFKVHESGALLHGTKADLALGDMLLPGRASNFEEGRIMNHVYVTETLDAATWGAELAAGEGRGRIYIVEPAGALEDDPNVTDKKFPGNPTRSYRTRDPVRIVGELVDWVGHSPDQVKAMRDRLADLKRRGIAVIYD
;
A
#
# COMPACT_ATOMS: atom_id res chain seq x y z
N MET A 1 -65.35 33.91 5.76
CA MET A 1 -64.93 34.99 4.85
C MET A 1 -63.43 35.21 5.02
N THR A 2 -62.64 34.59 4.14
CA THR A 2 -61.38 35.15 3.63
C THR A 2 -61.09 34.44 2.30
N GLU A 3 -61.06 35.25 1.26
CA GLU A 3 -60.97 34.95 -0.18
C GLU A 3 -59.48 34.71 -0.56
N HIS A 4 -59.13 33.63 -1.29
CA HIS A 4 -58.74 33.55 -2.73
C HIS A 4 -57.39 34.23 -3.13
N PRO A 5 -56.77 33.91 -4.29
CA PRO A 5 -56.20 32.66 -4.82
C PRO A 5 -54.79 33.00 -5.43
N PRO A 6 -54.36 32.65 -6.67
CA PRO A 6 -54.38 31.40 -7.46
C PRO A 6 -52.95 30.94 -7.88
N THR A 7 -52.77 29.77 -8.50
CA THR A 7 -51.95 29.55 -9.74
C THR A 7 -51.72 28.06 -10.03
N GLY A 8 -52.22 27.58 -11.18
CA GLY A 8 -51.68 26.41 -11.87
C GLY A 8 -50.62 26.84 -12.90
N PRO A 9 -50.46 26.11 -14.02
CA PRO A 9 -50.04 24.71 -14.18
C PRO A 9 -48.59 24.64 -14.72
N ARG A 10 -47.98 23.45 -14.82
CA ARG A 10 -47.12 23.07 -15.98
C ARG A 10 -46.59 21.63 -15.90
N CYS A 11 -46.89 20.91 -16.97
CA CYS A 11 -46.19 19.74 -17.49
C CYS A 11 -44.76 20.15 -17.87
N SER A 12 -43.73 19.34 -17.54
CA SER A 12 -42.52 19.28 -18.37
C SER A 12 -41.72 18.01 -18.11
N THR A 13 -41.62 17.24 -19.18
CA THR A 13 -40.68 16.17 -19.50
C THR A 13 -39.25 16.40 -18.99
N ALA A 14 -38.64 15.37 -18.39
CA ALA A 14 -37.19 15.24 -18.28
C ALA A 14 -36.71 14.16 -19.30
N PRO A 15 -35.78 14.50 -20.21
CA PRO A 15 -35.19 13.57 -21.16
C PRO A 15 -34.03 12.79 -20.52
N GLY A 16 -33.97 11.48 -20.77
CA GLY A 16 -32.75 10.72 -20.53
C GLY A 16 -31.66 11.09 -21.55
N PRO A 17 -30.37 11.05 -21.16
CA PRO A 17 -29.28 10.91 -22.11
C PRO A 17 -28.56 9.56 -21.88
N ARG A 18 -28.65 8.65 -22.86
CA ARG A 18 -27.72 8.46 -23.99
C ARG A 18 -26.69 7.37 -23.68
N ARG A 19 -26.94 6.20 -24.28
CA ARG A 19 -25.93 5.17 -24.53
C ARG A 19 -24.95 5.64 -25.62
N GLN A 20 -23.79 4.97 -25.58
CA GLN A 20 -22.79 4.73 -26.64
C GLN A 20 -21.62 5.71 -26.73
N ALA A 21 -20.44 5.16 -26.48
CA ALA A 21 -19.40 5.09 -27.49
C ALA A 21 -18.68 3.73 -27.37
N ASP A 22 -19.01 2.85 -28.30
CA ASP A 22 -18.23 1.71 -28.73
C ASP A 22 -17.04 2.26 -29.55
N VAL A 23 -15.82 1.86 -29.21
CA VAL A 23 -14.69 1.88 -30.14
C VAL A 23 -13.95 0.56 -30.01
N SER A 24 -14.48 -0.42 -30.73
CA SER A 24 -13.80 -1.64 -31.14
C SER A 24 -12.55 -1.36 -32.01
N THR A 25 -11.61 -2.30 -31.88
CA THR A 25 -10.57 -2.74 -32.84
C THR A 25 -9.34 -1.87 -33.09
N ARG A 26 -8.19 -2.38 -32.62
CA ARG A 26 -6.99 -2.54 -33.46
C ARG A 26 -6.18 -3.77 -33.03
N ARG A 27 -6.08 -4.72 -33.97
CA ARG A 27 -5.18 -5.88 -34.02
C ARG A 27 -3.75 -5.48 -33.65
N LEU A 28 -3.10 -6.25 -32.77
CA LEU A 28 -1.65 -6.33 -32.73
C LEU A 28 -1.18 -7.68 -33.30
N THR A 29 -0.37 -7.57 -34.34
CA THR A 29 0.30 -8.64 -35.07
C THR A 29 1.42 -9.27 -34.26
N ARG A 30 1.55 -10.60 -34.39
CA ARG A 30 2.71 -11.40 -33.98
C ARG A 30 4.02 -10.79 -34.46
N PHE A 31 5.00 -10.68 -33.56
CA PHE A 31 6.42 -10.71 -33.92
C PHE A 31 7.09 -11.85 -33.14
N ARG A 32 7.53 -12.87 -33.89
CA ARG A 32 8.56 -13.83 -33.47
C ARG A 32 9.90 -13.21 -33.82
N HIS A 33 10.89 -13.28 -32.93
CA HIS A 33 12.32 -13.47 -33.25
C HIS A 33 12.95 -14.25 -32.09
N GLY A 34 13.76 -15.28 -32.41
CA GLY A 34 14.72 -15.90 -31.49
C GLY A 34 15.93 -14.97 -31.29
N SER A 35 17.00 -15.29 -30.56
CA SER A 35 17.53 -16.54 -30.01
C SER A 35 18.64 -16.17 -28.98
N THR A 36 18.96 -17.11 -28.09
CA THR A 36 20.31 -17.39 -27.54
C THR A 36 20.92 -16.52 -26.40
N LEU A 37 20.92 -17.15 -25.21
CA LEU A 37 21.95 -17.28 -24.16
C LEU A 37 22.71 -16.04 -23.66
N ASP A 38 22.59 -15.77 -22.35
CA ASP A 38 23.79 -15.73 -21.53
C ASP A 38 23.52 -16.27 -20.12
N GLY A 39 24.24 -17.32 -19.76
CA GLY A 39 24.09 -18.05 -18.50
C GLY A 39 24.92 -17.39 -17.41
N ARG A 40 24.25 -16.81 -16.40
CA ARG A 40 24.84 -16.51 -15.10
C ARG A 40 24.04 -17.23 -14.02
N PRO A 41 24.65 -18.00 -13.10
CA PRO A 41 23.91 -18.71 -12.08
C PRO A 41 23.37 -17.70 -11.06
N GLY A 42 22.11 -17.30 -11.25
CA GLY A 42 21.32 -16.62 -10.23
C GLY A 42 21.32 -17.48 -8.95
N ARG A 43 21.75 -16.87 -7.84
CA ARG A 43 21.84 -17.54 -6.54
C ARG A 43 20.46 -18.08 -6.17
N ARG A 44 20.40 -19.36 -5.83
CA ARG A 44 19.20 -20.12 -5.41
C ARG A 44 18.40 -19.36 -4.35
N CYS A 45 17.20 -18.93 -4.71
CA CYS A 45 16.10 -18.78 -3.75
C CYS A 45 15.81 -20.17 -3.16
N ARG A 46 15.45 -20.25 -1.88
CA ARG A 46 14.94 -21.50 -1.30
C ARG A 46 13.59 -21.79 -1.95
N SER A 47 13.61 -22.61 -3.01
CA SER A 47 12.41 -23.13 -3.65
C SER A 47 11.68 -24.01 -2.63
N ASN A 48 10.42 -23.70 -2.34
CA ASN A 48 9.55 -24.69 -1.71
C ASN A 48 9.22 -25.80 -2.74
N LEU A 49 8.58 -26.89 -2.30
CA LEU A 49 8.30 -28.10 -3.12
C LEU A 49 7.52 -27.83 -4.44
N LEU A 50 7.03 -26.60 -4.63
CA LEU A 50 6.25 -26.12 -5.79
C LEU A 50 6.99 -25.12 -6.69
N GLY A 51 8.28 -24.84 -6.50
CA GLY A 51 9.04 -23.96 -7.40
C GLY A 51 8.75 -22.47 -7.27
N VAL A 52 7.95 -22.05 -6.28
CA VAL A 52 7.69 -20.63 -5.99
C VAL A 52 8.87 -20.07 -5.19
N CYS A 53 9.56 -19.08 -5.76
CA CYS A 53 10.53 -18.26 -5.04
C CYS A 53 9.76 -17.45 -3.99
N VAL A 54 9.87 -17.81 -2.72
CA VAL A 54 9.23 -17.04 -1.65
C VAL A 54 10.21 -15.98 -1.17
N ASN A 55 9.79 -14.72 -1.19
CA ASN A 55 10.65 -13.60 -0.80
C ASN A 55 10.68 -13.47 0.72
N GLU A 56 11.81 -13.86 1.31
CA GLU A 56 12.10 -13.62 2.72
C GLU A 56 12.53 -12.15 2.92
N PRO A 57 11.94 -11.43 3.90
CA PRO A 57 12.34 -10.07 4.23
C PRO A 57 13.79 -10.05 4.72
N LYS A 58 14.58 -9.10 4.21
CA LYS A 58 15.95 -8.85 4.63
C LYS A 58 16.08 -7.37 4.99
N PRO A 59 16.49 -7.03 6.22
CA PRO A 59 16.61 -5.64 6.64
C PRO A 59 17.46 -4.82 5.67
N PHE A 60 16.98 -3.61 5.35
CA PHE A 60 17.65 -2.61 4.49
C PHE A 60 17.91 -3.05 3.04
N LYS A 61 17.41 -4.23 2.63
CA LYS A 61 17.51 -4.67 1.24
C LYS A 61 16.34 -4.09 0.44
N VAL A 62 16.67 -3.23 -0.52
CA VAL A 62 15.72 -2.73 -1.51
C VAL A 62 15.12 -3.90 -2.29
N HIS A 63 13.80 -3.86 -2.50
CA HIS A 63 13.09 -4.85 -3.29
C HIS A 63 13.59 -4.81 -4.74
N GLU A 64 13.71 -5.98 -5.38
CA GLU A 64 14.35 -6.10 -6.69
C GLU A 64 13.66 -5.33 -7.82
N SER A 65 12.35 -5.09 -7.70
CA SER A 65 11.59 -4.27 -8.64
C SER A 65 11.84 -2.76 -8.50
N GLY A 66 12.40 -2.31 -7.37
CA GLY A 66 12.47 -0.90 -7.00
C GLY A 66 11.10 -0.24 -6.76
N ALA A 67 10.02 -1.03 -6.69
CA ALA A 67 8.68 -0.49 -6.50
C ALA A 67 8.44 -0.07 -5.04
N LEU A 68 7.49 0.85 -4.86
CA LEU A 68 7.00 1.24 -3.54
C LEU A 68 5.97 0.23 -3.05
N LEU A 69 6.10 -0.11 -1.77
CA LEU A 69 5.30 -1.11 -1.08
C LEU A 69 4.54 -0.47 0.07
N HIS A 70 3.30 -0.92 0.27
CA HIS A 70 2.46 -0.53 1.39
C HIS A 70 1.96 -1.76 2.13
N GLY A 71 2.42 -1.96 3.36
CA GLY A 71 1.97 -3.02 4.25
C GLY A 71 0.76 -2.60 5.07
N THR A 72 -0.32 -3.37 5.03
CA THR A 72 -1.56 -3.08 5.76
C THR A 72 -2.39 -4.35 6.01
N LYS A 73 -3.43 -4.27 6.83
CA LYS A 73 -4.50 -5.28 6.92
C LYS A 73 -5.78 -4.89 6.18
N ALA A 74 -5.84 -3.66 5.66
CA ALA A 74 -6.96 -3.24 4.85
C ALA A 74 -7.09 -4.13 3.61
N ASP A 75 -8.32 -4.55 3.30
CA ASP A 75 -8.63 -5.32 2.10
C ASP A 75 -8.88 -4.34 0.94
N LEU A 76 -7.82 -4.07 0.18
CA LEU A 76 -7.81 -3.13 -0.95
C LEU A 76 -7.75 -3.88 -2.28
N ALA A 77 -8.38 -3.31 -3.30
CA ALA A 77 -8.39 -3.80 -4.67
C ALA A 77 -7.44 -2.99 -5.58
N LEU A 78 -7.07 -3.58 -6.72
CA LEU A 78 -6.33 -2.88 -7.77
C LEU A 78 -7.14 -1.67 -8.27
N GLY A 79 -6.47 -0.52 -8.38
CA GLY A 79 -7.08 0.75 -8.77
C GLY A 79 -7.62 1.57 -7.60
N ASP A 80 -7.69 1.01 -6.38
CA ASP A 80 -8.10 1.78 -5.21
C ASP A 80 -7.11 2.93 -4.91
N MET A 81 -7.66 4.02 -4.38
CA MET A 81 -6.91 5.17 -3.93
C MET A 81 -6.87 5.20 -2.40
N LEU A 82 -5.68 4.99 -1.85
CA LEU A 82 -5.42 5.17 -0.44
C LEU A 82 -5.20 6.66 -0.15
N LEU A 83 -6.11 7.22 0.65
CA LEU A 83 -6.07 8.61 1.07
C LEU A 83 -5.49 8.71 2.49
N PRO A 84 -4.78 9.81 2.81
CA PRO A 84 -4.54 10.17 4.20
C PRO A 84 -5.86 10.46 4.94
N GLY A 85 -5.79 10.61 6.27
CA GLY A 85 -6.95 10.80 7.13
C GLY A 85 -7.50 9.50 7.74
N ARG A 86 -6.71 8.42 7.72
CA ARG A 86 -7.08 7.13 8.33
C ARG A 86 -6.58 7.04 9.77
N ALA A 87 -7.17 6.14 10.56
CA ALA A 87 -6.74 5.90 11.94
C ALA A 87 -5.30 5.35 11.99
N SER A 88 -4.54 5.74 13.01
CA SER A 88 -3.18 5.26 13.24
C SER A 88 -3.15 3.77 13.63
N ASN A 89 -2.10 3.07 13.20
CA ASN A 89 -1.82 1.71 13.62
C ASN A 89 -1.21 1.62 15.03
N PHE A 90 -0.63 2.72 15.55
CA PHE A 90 0.18 2.70 16.77
C PHE A 90 -0.44 3.48 17.93
N GLU A 91 -1.34 4.43 17.65
CA GLU A 91 -2.03 5.24 18.65
C GLU A 91 -3.53 5.31 18.37
N GLU A 92 -4.34 4.77 19.30
CA GLU A 92 -5.79 4.74 19.19
C GLU A 92 -6.36 6.17 19.19
N GLY A 93 -7.30 6.45 18.28
CA GLY A 93 -7.95 7.76 18.15
C GLY A 93 -7.15 8.79 17.34
N ARG A 94 -5.88 8.55 17.02
CA ARG A 94 -5.09 9.43 16.13
C ARG A 94 -5.51 9.26 14.68
N ILE A 95 -5.79 10.36 14.01
CA ILE A 95 -5.96 10.42 12.55
C ILE A 95 -4.62 10.79 11.92
N MET A 96 -4.19 9.99 10.94
CA MET A 96 -2.91 10.15 10.26
C MET A 96 -3.04 11.09 9.06
N ASN A 97 -2.10 12.02 8.92
CA ASN A 97 -2.02 13.01 7.85
C ASN A 97 -1.28 12.49 6.61
N HIS A 98 -0.61 11.34 6.73
CA HIS A 98 0.18 10.76 5.64
C HIS A 98 -0.19 9.31 5.33
N VAL A 99 0.09 8.91 4.09
CA VAL A 99 0.23 7.52 3.67
C VAL A 99 1.70 7.13 3.71
N TYR A 100 2.00 5.99 4.34
CA TYR A 100 3.37 5.49 4.52
C TYR A 100 3.68 4.38 3.51
N VAL A 101 4.83 4.46 2.86
CA VAL A 101 5.28 3.52 1.82
C VAL A 101 6.78 3.23 1.98
N THR A 102 7.28 2.16 1.38
CA THR A 102 8.70 1.79 1.48
C THR A 102 9.20 1.06 0.24
N GLU A 103 10.48 1.15 -0.06
CA GLU A 103 11.13 0.33 -1.11
C GLU A 103 11.71 -0.99 -0.58
N THR A 104 11.64 -1.26 0.73
CA THR A 104 12.17 -2.52 1.31
C THR A 104 11.05 -3.47 1.70
N LEU A 105 11.22 -4.76 1.33
CA LEU A 105 10.23 -5.78 1.69
C LEU A 105 10.12 -5.95 3.21
N ASP A 106 11.24 -5.86 3.92
CA ASP A 106 11.29 -5.98 5.39
C ASP A 106 10.40 -4.96 6.09
N ALA A 107 10.49 -3.67 5.71
CA ALA A 107 9.65 -2.63 6.28
C ALA A 107 8.17 -2.80 5.88
N ALA A 108 7.89 -3.22 4.65
CA ALA A 108 6.52 -3.49 4.21
C ALA A 108 5.89 -4.66 4.98
N THR A 109 6.66 -5.71 5.24
CA THR A 109 6.26 -6.83 6.08
C THR A 109 5.92 -6.38 7.49
N TRP A 110 6.76 -5.54 8.12
CA TRP A 110 6.44 -4.95 9.43
C TRP A 110 5.15 -4.13 9.40
N GLY A 111 4.94 -3.33 8.35
CA GLY A 111 3.68 -2.59 8.16
C GLY A 111 2.46 -3.51 8.13
N ALA A 112 2.52 -4.61 7.39
CA ALA A 112 1.44 -5.59 7.27
C ALA A 112 1.17 -6.34 8.60
N GLU A 113 2.21 -6.70 9.35
CA GLU A 113 2.11 -7.49 10.58
C GLU A 113 1.68 -6.67 11.81
N LEU A 114 2.07 -5.39 11.84
CA LEU A 114 1.80 -4.46 12.93
C LEU A 114 0.56 -3.59 12.68
N ALA A 115 0.02 -3.58 11.46
CA ALA A 115 -1.21 -2.85 11.17
C ALA A 115 -2.36 -3.23 12.10
N ALA A 116 -3.15 -2.24 12.50
CA ALA A 116 -4.35 -2.44 13.27
C ALA A 116 -5.44 -3.10 12.42
N GLY A 117 -6.39 -3.75 13.09
CA GLY A 117 -7.50 -4.44 12.45
C GLY A 117 -7.33 -5.96 12.38
N GLU A 118 -8.44 -6.59 11.96
CA GLU A 118 -8.58 -8.03 11.78
C GLU A 118 -8.09 -8.47 10.40
N GLY A 119 -7.87 -9.77 10.24
CA GLY A 119 -7.46 -10.36 8.97
C GLY A 119 -5.95 -10.45 8.77
N ARG A 120 -5.56 -11.01 7.62
CA ARG A 120 -4.14 -11.22 7.28
C ARG A 120 -3.48 -9.91 6.85
N GLY A 121 -2.21 -9.76 7.18
CA GLY A 121 -1.37 -8.72 6.59
C GLY A 121 -1.28 -8.91 5.07
N ARG A 122 -1.28 -7.80 4.35
CA ARG A 122 -1.15 -7.69 2.90
C ARG A 122 -0.08 -6.66 2.56
N ILE A 123 0.62 -6.88 1.45
CA ILE A 123 1.60 -5.94 0.92
C ILE A 123 1.17 -5.56 -0.48
N TYR A 124 0.92 -4.28 -0.70
CA TYR A 124 0.51 -3.74 -1.98
C TYR A 124 1.68 -3.04 -2.68
N ILE A 125 1.74 -3.17 -4.00
CA ILE A 125 2.59 -2.34 -4.85
C ILE A 125 1.81 -1.08 -5.19
N VAL A 126 2.44 0.07 -5.02
CA VAL A 126 1.74 1.35 -5.05
C VAL A 126 2.46 2.43 -5.85
N GLU A 127 1.67 3.38 -6.34
CA GLU A 127 2.15 4.59 -7.01
C GLU A 127 1.61 5.84 -6.30
N PRO A 128 2.48 6.73 -5.78
CA PRO A 128 2.03 7.98 -5.19
C PRO A 128 1.59 8.97 -6.28
N ALA A 129 0.54 9.74 -6.00
CA ALA A 129 0.08 10.81 -6.89
C ALA A 129 0.90 12.10 -6.75
N GLY A 130 1.73 12.20 -5.71
CA GLY A 130 2.52 13.39 -5.42
C GLY A 130 3.85 13.09 -4.76
N ALA A 131 4.41 14.07 -4.07
CA ALA A 131 5.77 14.01 -3.56
C ALA A 131 5.90 13.06 -2.36
N LEU A 132 7.09 12.45 -2.25
CA LEU A 132 7.49 11.65 -1.10
C LEU A 132 8.52 12.42 -0.28
N GLU A 133 8.42 12.32 1.04
CA GLU A 133 9.44 12.74 1.98
C GLU A 133 9.87 11.54 2.85
N ASP A 134 11.09 11.56 3.36
CA ASP A 134 11.60 10.52 4.25
C ASP A 134 10.72 10.38 5.50
N ASP A 135 10.46 9.14 5.93
CA ASP A 135 9.70 8.89 7.16
C ASP A 135 10.57 9.26 8.39
N PRO A 136 10.20 10.31 9.15
CA PRO A 136 10.96 10.74 10.31
C PRO A 136 10.92 9.74 11.47
N ASN A 137 10.04 8.74 11.46
CA ASN A 137 10.00 7.73 12.52
C ASN A 137 11.17 6.73 12.44
N VAL A 138 11.77 6.58 11.26
CA VAL A 138 12.83 5.59 11.01
C VAL A 138 14.07 6.16 10.32
N THR A 139 14.02 7.43 9.92
CA THR A 139 15.16 8.18 9.33
C THR A 139 15.93 8.92 10.42
N ASP A 140 17.26 8.78 10.42
CA ASP A 140 18.17 9.41 11.40
C ASP A 140 17.78 9.15 12.87
N LYS A 141 17.20 7.97 13.14
CA LYS A 141 16.88 7.50 14.50
C LYS A 141 17.93 6.53 15.00
N LYS A 142 17.71 5.24 14.74
CA LYS A 142 18.63 4.18 15.17
C LYS A 142 19.87 4.09 14.29
N PHE A 143 19.74 4.46 13.03
CA PHE A 143 20.78 4.40 12.02
C PHE A 143 20.81 5.74 11.25
N PRO A 144 21.98 6.16 10.76
CA PRO A 144 22.10 7.37 9.94
C PRO A 144 21.37 7.21 8.60
N GLY A 145 20.72 8.27 8.14
CA GLY A 145 19.93 8.32 6.91
C GLY A 145 18.67 7.46 6.99
N ASN A 146 18.19 7.05 5.80
CA ASN A 146 16.98 6.24 5.62
C ASN A 146 17.31 4.84 5.05
N PRO A 147 17.95 3.94 5.83
CA PRO A 147 18.34 2.62 5.33
C PRO A 147 17.15 1.70 5.06
N THR A 148 15.99 1.97 5.68
CA THR A 148 14.74 1.24 5.41
C THR A 148 14.03 1.72 4.15
N ARG A 149 14.48 2.83 3.55
CA ARG A 149 13.86 3.46 2.39
C ARG A 149 12.36 3.65 2.62
N SER A 150 12.01 4.16 3.79
CA SER A 150 10.63 4.40 4.21
C SER A 150 10.28 5.86 4.00
N TYR A 151 9.12 6.11 3.43
CA TYR A 151 8.67 7.42 3.00
C TYR A 151 7.23 7.65 3.44
N ARG A 152 6.82 8.90 3.40
CA ARG A 152 5.43 9.30 3.62
C ARG A 152 5.00 10.38 2.62
N THR A 153 3.70 10.47 2.38
CA THR A 153 3.11 11.48 1.50
C THR A 153 1.75 11.95 2.02
N ARG A 154 1.43 13.23 1.79
CA ARG A 154 0.09 13.80 2.01
C ARG A 154 -0.84 13.62 0.82
N ASP A 155 -0.31 13.16 -0.31
CA ASP A 155 -1.08 12.93 -1.52
C ASP A 155 -1.64 11.50 -1.56
N PRO A 156 -2.70 11.26 -2.35
CA PRO A 156 -3.24 9.91 -2.55
C PRO A 156 -2.20 8.93 -3.11
N VAL A 157 -2.35 7.66 -2.76
CA VAL A 157 -1.51 6.56 -3.25
C VAL A 157 -2.40 5.51 -3.92
N ARG A 158 -2.09 5.16 -5.16
CA ARG A 158 -2.87 4.20 -5.96
C ARG A 158 -2.34 2.78 -5.79
N ILE A 159 -3.24 1.82 -5.62
CA ILE A 159 -2.90 0.39 -5.62
C ILE A 159 -2.75 -0.10 -7.06
N VAL A 160 -1.56 -0.60 -7.42
CA VAL A 160 -1.25 -1.11 -8.77
C VAL A 160 -0.89 -2.59 -8.80
N GLY A 161 -0.69 -3.21 -7.63
CA GLY A 161 -0.38 -4.62 -7.49
C GLY A 161 -0.61 -5.12 -6.06
N GLU A 162 -0.73 -6.43 -5.86
CA GLU A 162 -0.55 -7.09 -4.56
C GLU A 162 0.66 -8.03 -4.67
N LEU A 163 1.58 -7.93 -3.72
CA LEU A 163 2.68 -8.87 -3.57
C LEU A 163 2.20 -10.05 -2.74
N VAL A 164 2.18 -11.24 -3.35
CA VAL A 164 1.63 -12.47 -2.74
C VAL A 164 2.69 -13.48 -2.34
N ASP A 165 3.91 -13.32 -2.84
CA ASP A 165 5.05 -14.22 -2.74
C ASP A 165 6.07 -13.74 -1.69
N TRP A 166 5.60 -13.44 -0.48
CA TRP A 166 6.45 -13.06 0.65
C TRP A 166 6.17 -13.92 1.89
N VAL A 167 7.17 -14.03 2.76
CA VAL A 167 7.04 -14.67 4.08
C VAL A 167 7.05 -13.60 5.16
N GLY A 168 6.20 -13.75 6.17
CA GLY A 168 6.28 -12.93 7.39
C GLY A 168 7.54 -13.20 8.21
N HIS A 169 7.76 -12.37 9.20
CA HIS A 169 8.77 -12.62 10.23
C HIS A 169 8.37 -13.82 11.09
N SER A 170 9.32 -14.37 11.85
CA SER A 170 8.98 -15.45 12.77
C SER A 170 7.99 -14.96 13.84
N PRO A 171 7.10 -15.83 14.36
CA PRO A 171 6.17 -15.46 15.42
C PRO A 171 6.86 -14.82 16.64
N ASP A 172 8.05 -15.30 16.99
CA ASP A 172 8.85 -14.75 18.09
C ASP A 172 9.35 -13.33 17.81
N GLN A 173 9.78 -13.05 16.57
CA GLN A 173 10.18 -11.71 16.16
C GLN A 173 9.01 -10.73 16.22
N VAL A 174 7.84 -11.13 15.71
CA VAL A 174 6.63 -10.31 15.75
C VAL A 174 6.20 -10.04 17.18
N LYS A 175 6.21 -11.08 18.04
CA LYS A 175 5.89 -10.94 19.46
C LYS A 175 6.86 -9.98 20.16
N ALA A 176 8.17 -10.16 19.97
CA ALA A 176 9.17 -9.30 20.58
C ALA A 176 9.02 -7.82 20.17
N MET A 177 8.67 -7.58 18.90
CA MET A 177 8.43 -6.22 18.41
C MET A 177 7.17 -5.61 19.04
N ARG A 178 6.07 -6.36 19.12
CA ARG A 178 4.82 -5.90 19.77
C ARG A 178 5.04 -5.61 21.26
N ASP A 179 5.76 -6.48 21.96
CA ASP A 179 6.10 -6.28 23.38
C ASP A 179 6.93 -5.02 23.58
N ARG A 180 7.89 -4.75 22.67
CA ARG A 180 8.70 -3.53 22.69
C ARG A 180 7.84 -2.28 22.46
N LEU A 181 6.94 -2.28 21.48
CA LEU A 181 6.04 -1.16 21.21
C LEU A 181 5.11 -0.89 22.41
N ALA A 182 4.59 -1.95 23.03
CA ALA A 182 3.78 -1.84 24.24
C ALA A 182 4.57 -1.25 25.42
N ASP A 183 5.84 -1.60 25.58
CA ASP A 183 6.71 -1.01 26.60
C ASP A 183 6.95 0.49 26.38
N LEU A 184 7.26 0.89 25.14
CA LEU A 184 7.42 2.30 24.78
C LEU A 184 6.15 3.10 25.08
N LYS A 185 4.98 2.52 24.80
CA LYS A 185 3.67 3.13 25.11
C LYS A 185 3.47 3.27 26.63
N ARG A 186 3.72 2.22 27.42
CA ARG A 186 3.62 2.27 28.90
C ARG A 186 4.53 3.33 29.52
N ARG A 187 5.71 3.55 28.94
CA ARG A 187 6.68 4.53 29.40
C ARG A 187 6.41 5.96 28.90
N GLY A 188 5.40 6.15 28.04
CA GLY A 188 5.06 7.47 27.49
C GLY A 188 6.09 8.01 26.49
N ILE A 189 6.93 7.16 25.90
CA ILE A 189 8.01 7.55 24.97
C ILE A 189 7.77 7.07 23.53
N ALA A 190 6.60 6.48 23.26
CA ALA A 190 6.18 6.11 21.91
C ALA A 190 5.72 7.34 21.11
N VAL A 191 6.66 8.25 20.82
CA VAL A 191 6.40 9.46 20.01
C VAL A 191 6.19 9.05 18.55
N ILE A 192 5.06 9.46 17.98
CA ILE A 192 4.73 9.27 16.55
C ILE A 192 4.89 10.61 15.85
N TYR A 193 5.73 10.64 14.82
CA TYR A 193 5.88 11.78 13.92
C TYR A 193 5.01 11.56 12.68
N ASP A 194 3.97 12.37 12.56
CA ASP A 194 3.04 12.38 11.43
C ASP A 194 2.79 13.82 10.97
#